data_AF-A0A6C0QUQ0-F1
#
_entry.id   AF-A0A6C0QUQ0-F1
#
_cell.length_a   1.000
_cell.length_b   1.000
_cell.length_c   1.000
_cell.angle_alpha   90.00
_cell.angle_beta   90.00
_cell.angle_gamma   90.00
#
_symmetry.space_group_name_H-M   'P 1'
#
loop_
_entity.id
_entity.type
_entity.pdbx_description
1 polymer ?
#
loop_
_entity_poly.entity_id
_entity_poly.type
_entity_poly.pdbx_seq_one_letter_code
_entity_poly.pdbx_strand_id
1 'polypeptide(L)' 'MPELDRFDYDDTDPIVASCASCDGEIYEGDSVVSTTEGDIVHEECFAAFARETYRSVSGMIDAKGRII' A
#
# COMPACT_ATOMS: atom_id res chain seq x y z
N MET A 1 20.68 40.00 -17.58
CA MET A 1 19.31 39.48 -17.53
C MET A 1 19.37 38.26 -16.63
N PRO A 2 18.61 38.16 -15.53
CA PRO A 2 18.75 37.04 -14.61
C PRO A 2 18.20 35.77 -15.27
N GLU A 3 18.96 34.70 -15.07
CA GLU A 3 18.74 33.37 -15.61
C GLU A 3 17.59 32.76 -14.82
N LEU A 4 16.44 32.53 -15.47
CA LEU A 4 15.31 31.84 -14.87
C LEU A 4 15.66 30.36 -14.75
N ASP A 5 16.47 30.05 -13.73
CA ASP A 5 16.65 28.70 -13.24
C ASP A 5 15.31 28.23 -12.66
N ARG A 6 14.81 27.13 -13.24
CA ARG A 6 14.30 26.00 -12.46
C ARG A 6 13.01 26.21 -11.68
N PHE A 7 11.89 26.01 -12.35
CA PHE A 7 10.73 25.39 -11.70
C PHE A 7 10.11 24.41 -12.69
N ASP A 8 10.77 23.27 -12.81
CA ASP A 8 10.14 22.01 -13.19
C ASP A 8 9.18 21.68 -12.02
N TYR A 9 7.99 22.28 -12.04
CA TYR A 9 6.87 21.80 -11.22
C TYR A 9 6.46 20.49 -11.87
N ASP A 10 7.17 19.43 -11.53
CA ASP A 10 6.69 18.07 -11.70
C ASP A 10 5.43 18.01 -10.83
N ASP A 11 4.27 18.18 -11.47
CA ASP A 11 2.92 18.17 -10.90
C ASP A 11 2.53 16.76 -10.44
N THR A 12 3.52 15.94 -10.06
CA THR A 12 3.29 14.64 -9.44
C THR A 12 3.16 14.89 -7.95
N ASP A 13 1.99 14.59 -7.42
CA ASP A 13 1.78 14.55 -5.97
C ASP A 13 2.94 13.75 -5.32
N PRO A 14 3.43 14.18 -4.14
CA PRO A 14 4.54 13.48 -3.52
C PRO A 14 4.12 12.04 -3.21
N ILE A 15 4.98 11.07 -3.57
CA ILE A 15 4.78 9.67 -3.21
C ILE A 15 4.97 9.56 -1.70
N VAL A 16 3.90 9.20 -0.99
CA VAL A 16 3.89 9.10 0.48
C VAL A 16 4.16 7.67 0.97
N ALA A 17 3.85 6.67 0.14
CA ALA A 17 4.02 5.25 0.48
C ALA A 17 4.04 4.37 -0.77
N SER A 18 4.26 3.08 -0.55
CA SER A 18 4.08 2.03 -1.57
C SER A 18 3.03 1.03 -1.08
N CYS A 19 2.14 0.61 -1.97
CA CYS A 19 1.07 -0.32 -1.65
C CYS A 19 1.65 -1.71 -1.38
N ALA A 20 1.45 -2.23 -0.16
CA ALA A 20 1.96 -3.54 0.24
C ALA A 20 1.33 -4.74 -0.53
N SER A 21 0.29 -4.51 -1.34
CA SER A 21 -0.38 -5.55 -2.12
C SER A 21 0.08 -5.62 -3.59
N CYS A 22 0.23 -4.47 -4.25
CA CYS A 22 0.56 -4.40 -5.67
C CYS A 22 1.95 -3.80 -5.94
N ASP A 23 2.66 -3.39 -4.90
CA ASP A 23 3.95 -2.66 -4.96
C ASP A 23 3.86 -1.34 -5.71
N GLY A 24 2.64 -0.85 -5.97
CA GLY A 24 2.38 0.41 -6.66
C GLY A 24 2.65 1.63 -5.77
N GLU A 25 2.92 2.76 -6.40
CA GLU A 25 3.15 4.04 -5.72
C GLU A 25 1.84 4.60 -5.17
N ILE A 26 1.87 5.08 -3.93
CA ILE A 26 0.75 5.79 -3.27
C ILE A 26 1.10 7.26 -3.20
N TYR A 27 0.24 8.08 -3.77
CA TYR A 27 0.38 9.53 -3.84
C TYR A 27 -0.31 10.22 -2.65
N GLU A 28 0.11 11.44 -2.32
CA GLU A 28 -0.56 12.23 -1.29
C GLU A 28 -2.00 12.55 -1.71
N GLY A 29 -2.99 12.15 -0.91
CA GLY A 29 -4.41 12.32 -1.23
C GLY A 29 -5.08 11.11 -1.88
N ASP A 30 -4.32 10.04 -2.17
CA ASP A 30 -4.87 8.78 -2.68
C ASP A 30 -5.69 8.03 -1.62
N SER A 31 -6.69 7.26 -2.05
CA SER A 31 -7.59 6.52 -1.15
C SER A 31 -6.92 5.23 -0.67
N VAL A 32 -6.39 5.27 0.54
CA VAL A 32 -5.65 4.15 1.14
C VAL A 32 -6.18 3.73 2.50
N VAL A 33 -5.90 2.48 2.85
CA VAL A 33 -6.21 1.87 4.13
C VAL A 33 -4.91 1.43 4.78
N SER A 34 -4.70 1.85 6.03
CA SER A 34 -3.61 1.37 6.87
C SER A 34 -4.02 0.09 7.61
N THR A 35 -3.19 -0.95 7.54
CA THR A 35 -3.37 -2.18 8.32
C THR A 35 -2.96 -1.96 9.77
N THR A 36 -3.35 -2.89 10.65
CA THR A 36 -2.92 -2.86 12.06
C THR A 36 -1.43 -3.14 12.26
N GLU A 37 -0.75 -3.65 11.23
CA GLU A 37 0.69 -3.94 11.24
C GLU A 37 1.52 -2.74 10.73
N GLY A 38 0.85 -1.69 10.26
CA GLY A 38 1.49 -0.48 9.73
C GLY A 38 1.69 -0.48 8.21
N ASP A 39 1.22 -1.50 7.50
CA ASP A 39 1.23 -1.53 6.05
C ASP A 39 0.18 -0.59 5.47
N ILE A 40 0.47 0.01 4.32
CA ILE A 40 -0.45 0.89 3.61
C ILE A 40 -0.83 0.21 2.30
N VAL A 41 -2.13 0.16 2.02
CA VAL A 41 -2.70 -0.53 0.87
C VAL A 41 -3.75 0.35 0.23
N HIS A 42 -3.82 0.42 -1.10
CA HIS A 42 -4.93 1.10 -1.79
C HIS A 42 -6.28 0.51 -1.36
N GLU A 43 -7.32 1.34 -1.27
CA GLU A 43 -8.66 0.87 -0.90
C GLU A 43 -9.17 -0.24 -1.83
N GLU A 44 -8.86 -0.16 -3.12
CA GLU A 44 -9.18 -1.20 -4.11
C GLU A 44 -8.36 -2.49 -3.91
N CYS A 45 -7.10 -2.37 -3.48
CA CYS A 45 -6.22 -3.50 -3.22
C CYS A 45 -6.51 -4.14 -1.86
N PHE A 46 -7.18 -3.44 -0.94
CA PHE A 46 -7.45 -3.92 0.41
C PHE A 46 -8.20 -5.27 0.42
N ALA A 47 -9.15 -5.47 -0.49
CA ALA A 47 -9.87 -6.73 -0.57
C ALA A 47 -8.97 -7.92 -0.97
N ALA A 48 -8.01 -7.72 -1.87
CA ALA A 48 -7.04 -8.73 -2.27
C ALA A 48 -6.02 -8.98 -1.15
N PHE A 49 -5.46 -7.90 -0.62
CA PHE A 49 -4.52 -7.92 0.49
C PHE A 49 -5.09 -8.63 1.73
N ALA A 50 -6.31 -8.30 2.13
CA ALA A 50 -6.98 -8.95 3.26
C ALA A 50 -7.14 -10.44 2.98
N ARG A 51 -7.59 -10.85 1.79
CA ARG A 51 -7.71 -12.27 1.43
C ARG A 51 -6.39 -13.00 1.51
N GLU A 52 -5.30 -12.41 1.03
CA GLU A 52 -3.96 -13.02 1.07
C GLU A 52 -3.37 -13.06 2.47
N THR A 53 -3.56 -11.99 3.25
CA THR A 53 -3.15 -11.90 4.65
C THR A 53 -3.91 -12.95 5.47
N TYR A 54 -5.25 -12.94 5.44
CA TYR A 54 -6.08 -13.94 6.11
C TYR A 54 -5.83 -15.36 5.60
N ARG A 55 -5.49 -15.55 4.31
CA ARG A 55 -5.08 -16.85 3.79
C ARG A 55 -3.72 -17.29 4.34
N SER A 56 -2.77 -16.37 4.53
CA SER A 56 -1.49 -16.68 5.17
C SER A 56 -1.67 -17.01 6.66
N VAL A 57 -2.53 -16.29 7.39
CA VAL A 57 -2.85 -16.65 8.78
C VAL A 57 -3.63 -17.98 8.86
N SER A 58 -4.49 -18.24 7.88
CA SER A 58 -5.22 -19.51 7.74
C SER A 58 -4.31 -20.66 7.25
N GLY A 59 -3.15 -20.36 6.67
CA GLY A 59 -2.12 -21.33 6.31
C GLY A 59 -1.40 -21.93 7.52
N MET A 60 -1.55 -21.31 8.70
CA MET A 60 -1.18 -21.89 10.00
C MET A 60 -2.34 -22.65 10.65
N ILE A 61 -3.43 -22.88 9.93
CA ILE A 61 -4.51 -23.75 10.39
C ILE A 61 -4.33 -25.06 9.64
N ASP A 62 -3.60 -25.97 10.27
CA ASP A 62 -3.57 -27.38 9.85
C ASP A 62 -5.03 -27.86 9.70
N ALA A 63 -5.32 -28.89 8.89
CA ALA A 63 -6.68 -29.36 8.54
C ALA A 63 -7.59 -29.74 9.75
N LYS A 64 -7.06 -29.59 10.96
CA LYS A 64 -7.64 -29.78 12.29
C LYS A 64 -7.97 -28.49 13.06
N GLY A 65 -7.87 -27.30 12.47
CA GLY A 65 -8.35 -26.06 13.11
C GLY A 65 -7.42 -25.49 14.20
N ARG A 66 -6.12 -25.80 14.19
CA ARG A 66 -5.17 -25.34 15.23
C ARG A 66 -4.12 -24.41 14.64
N ILE A 67 -3.95 -23.26 15.31
CA ILE A 67 -2.88 -22.27 15.08
C ILE A 67 -1.56 -22.90 15.55
N ILE A 68 -0.59 -23.04 14.65
CA ILE A 68 0.78 -23.52 14.96
C ILE A 68 1.72 -22.40 15.38
#